data_AF-A0A6P9A3D3-F1
#
_entry.id   AF-A0A6P9A3D3-F1
#
_cell.length_a   1.000
_cell.length_b   1.000
_cell.length_c   1.000
_cell.angle_alpha   90.00
_cell.angle_beta   90.00
_cell.angle_gamma   90.00
#
_symmetry.space_group_name_H-M   'P 1'
#
loop_
_entity.id
_entity.type
_entity.pdbx_description
1 polymer ?
#
loop_
_entity_poly.entity_id
_entity_poly.type
_entity_poly.pdbx_seq_one_letter_code
_entity_poly.pdbx_strand_id
1 'polypeptide(L)'
;MAKRDPVYSRQDEYETQLYGFCQKDLMEHIKASMFEEYTKTVRNVKISLLESETTDECKSAIERVANNMLEKWPEVTKAPFERLEEQLHGFMDLPPHILLNEDKLQRNRHTPEDELNEKSEIDKLKSRYRRAMYLKKCYEEELEMAKQMESRVELFQTALDQLENPQVLAKAVKSKEMHSVAQNLLGAEVEEANLKLSTQLPCEESNPELMDRVLELYDS
;
A
#
# COMPACT_ATOMS: atom_id res chain seq x y z
N MET A 1 33.05 13.79 21.24
CA MET A 1 32.32 13.30 22.44
C MET A 1 31.16 12.45 21.94
N ALA A 2 31.19 11.15 22.18
CA ALA A 2 30.07 10.27 21.82
C ALA A 2 28.88 10.65 22.70
N LYS A 3 27.79 11.15 22.09
CA LYS A 3 26.50 11.29 22.79
C LYS A 3 26.08 9.87 23.18
N ARG A 4 26.00 9.57 24.48
CA ARG A 4 25.32 8.36 24.93
C ARG A 4 23.86 8.52 24.54
N ASP A 5 23.34 7.59 23.75
CA ASP A 5 21.92 7.54 23.48
C ASP A 5 21.17 7.44 24.81
N PRO A 6 20.20 8.32 25.08
CA PRO A 6 19.39 8.21 26.29
C PRO A 6 18.69 6.85 26.29
N VAL A 7 18.76 6.14 27.41
CA VAL A 7 17.96 4.92 27.58
C VAL A 7 16.52 5.37 27.82
N TYR A 8 15.71 5.28 26.77
CA TYR A 8 14.28 5.57 26.83
C TYR A 8 13.51 4.37 27.37
N SER A 9 12.51 4.64 28.20
CA SER A 9 11.53 3.62 28.60
C SER A 9 10.59 3.31 27.43
N ARG A 10 9.98 2.13 27.43
CA ARG A 10 8.88 1.81 26.48
C ARG A 10 7.74 2.82 26.56
N GLN A 11 7.53 3.41 27.73
CA GLN A 11 6.52 4.43 27.95
C GLN A 11 6.91 5.75 27.26
N ASP A 12 8.19 6.16 27.41
CA ASP A 12 8.74 7.32 26.69
C ASP A 12 8.61 7.16 25.17
N GLU A 13 8.82 5.96 24.63
CA GLU A 13 8.64 5.68 23.19
C GLU A 13 7.19 5.89 22.76
N TYR A 14 6.24 5.43 23.57
CA TYR A 14 4.81 5.54 23.29
C TYR A 14 4.30 6.98 23.37
N GLU A 15 4.78 7.73 24.36
CA GLU A 15 4.52 9.16 24.48
C GLU A 15 5.16 9.94 23.32
N THR A 16 6.36 9.56 22.90
CA THR A 16 7.03 10.17 21.76
C THR A 16 6.26 9.93 20.46
N GLN A 17 5.64 8.75 20.28
CA GLN A 17 4.76 8.49 19.14
C GLN A 17 3.54 9.43 19.12
N LEU A 18 2.95 9.72 20.30
CA LEU A 18 1.80 10.61 20.40
C LEU A 18 2.16 12.09 20.21
N TYR A 19 3.20 12.57 20.90
CA TYR A 19 3.53 14.00 20.95
C TYR A 19 4.57 14.44 19.91
N GLY A 20 5.31 13.49 19.33
CA GLY A 20 6.40 13.76 18.40
C GLY A 20 7.71 14.22 19.06
N PHE A 21 7.76 14.28 20.39
CA PHE A 21 8.94 14.61 21.18
C PHE A 21 8.88 13.91 22.55
N CYS A 22 10.03 13.70 23.19
CA CYS A 22 10.09 13.12 24.52
C CYS A 22 9.94 14.21 25.60
N GLN A 23 9.28 13.86 26.72
CA GLN A 23 9.20 14.72 27.91
C GLN A 23 10.58 15.18 28.41
N LYS A 24 11.60 14.30 28.35
CA LYS A 24 12.97 14.65 28.75
C LYS A 24 13.55 15.77 27.89
N ASP A 25 13.33 15.71 26.57
CA ASP A 25 13.79 16.73 25.63
C ASP A 25 13.09 18.08 25.90
N LEU A 26 11.78 18.04 26.17
CA LEU A 26 11.03 19.24 26.53
C LEU A 26 11.59 19.88 27.82
N MET A 27 11.84 19.08 28.85
CA MET A 27 12.41 19.57 30.12
C MET A 27 13.83 20.13 29.94
N GLU A 28 14.66 19.49 29.12
CA GLU A 28 15.99 20.01 28.79
C GLU A 28 15.89 21.36 28.06
N HIS A 29 14.96 21.48 27.10
CA HIS A 29 14.74 22.72 26.36
C HIS A 29 14.25 23.85 27.28
N ILE A 30 13.32 23.56 28.19
CA ILE A 30 12.83 24.53 29.19
C ILE A 30 13.98 24.98 30.11
N LYS A 31 14.78 24.04 30.62
CA LYS A 31 15.94 24.34 31.49
C LYS A 31 16.95 25.24 30.76
N ALA A 32 17.26 24.93 29.50
CA ALA A 32 18.17 25.71 28.68
C ALA A 32 17.64 27.14 28.41
N SER A 33 16.38 27.25 27.99
CA SER A 33 15.73 28.55 27.70
C SER A 33 15.65 29.44 28.94
N MET A 34 15.27 28.88 30.09
CA MET A 34 15.24 29.60 31.37
C MET A 34 16.64 30.08 31.80
N PHE A 35 17.67 29.25 31.61
CA PHE A 35 19.04 29.63 31.93
C PHE A 35 19.56 30.75 31.03
N GLU A 36 19.21 30.72 29.74
CA GLU A 36 19.56 31.78 28.80
C GLU A 36 18.94 33.13 29.20
N GLU A 37 17.63 33.14 29.50
CA GLU A 37 16.93 34.35 29.95
C GLU A 37 17.44 34.84 31.32
N TYR A 38 17.74 33.93 32.24
CA TYR A 38 18.37 34.28 33.51
C TYR A 38 19.72 34.96 33.29
N THR A 39 20.57 34.36 32.45
CA THR A 39 21.91 34.89 32.17
C THR A 39 21.83 36.27 31.51
N LYS A 40 20.90 36.46 30.57
CA LYS A 40 20.63 37.76 29.94
C LYS A 40 20.17 38.79 30.98
N THR A 41 19.29 38.42 31.89
CA THR A 41 18.81 39.30 32.97
C THR A 41 19.94 39.70 33.91
N VAL A 42 20.77 38.75 34.35
CA VAL A 42 21.94 39.03 35.21
C VAL A 42 22.93 39.94 34.49
N ARG A 43 23.19 39.74 33.19
CA ARG A 43 24.04 40.64 32.39
C ARG A 43 23.46 42.05 32.30
N ASN A 44 22.16 42.20 32.05
CA ASN A 44 21.52 43.51 31.97
C ASN A 44 21.60 44.25 33.31
N VAL A 45 21.30 43.57 34.42
CA VAL A 45 21.44 44.14 35.77
C VAL A 45 22.89 44.53 36.04
N LYS A 46 23.87 43.67 35.69
CA LYS A 46 25.29 43.98 35.80
C LYS A 46 25.64 45.26 35.03
N ILE A 47 25.24 45.38 33.77
CA ILE A 47 25.53 46.55 32.93
C ILE A 47 24.92 47.82 33.54
N SER A 48 23.64 47.78 33.90
CA SER A 48 22.97 48.95 34.49
C SER A 48 23.60 49.40 35.81
N LEU A 49 24.03 48.47 36.66
CA LEU A 49 24.72 48.80 37.91
C LEU A 49 26.12 49.37 37.67
N LEU A 50 26.85 48.85 36.68
CA LEU A 50 28.18 49.36 36.32
C LEU A 50 28.13 50.77 35.71
N GLU A 51 27.06 51.09 34.99
CA GLU A 51 26.84 52.44 34.43
C GLU A 51 26.55 53.49 35.51
N SER A 52 25.92 53.09 36.63
CA SER A 52 25.62 53.99 37.75
C SER A 52 26.77 54.21 38.74
N GLU A 53 27.82 53.39 38.69
CA GLU A 53 28.87 53.36 39.71
C GLU A 53 30.20 53.97 39.25
N THR A 54 30.77 54.84 40.08
CA THR A 54 32.01 55.59 39.75
C THR A 54 33.27 55.00 40.37
N THR A 55 33.14 54.16 41.41
CA THR A 55 34.28 53.62 42.18
C THR A 55 34.65 52.21 41.71
N ASP A 56 35.95 51.96 41.45
CA ASP A 56 36.44 50.69 40.92
C ASP A 56 36.25 49.51 41.90
N GLU A 57 36.30 49.76 43.22
CA GLU A 57 35.99 48.77 44.25
C GLU A 57 34.55 48.25 44.13
N CYS A 58 33.58 49.15 43.93
CA CYS A 58 32.17 48.79 43.72
C CYS A 58 31.97 47.99 42.43
N LYS A 59 32.64 48.38 41.34
CA LYS A 59 32.58 47.64 40.06
C LYS A 59 33.05 46.20 40.23
N SER A 60 34.18 45.98 40.91
CA SER A 60 34.70 44.63 41.21
C SER A 60 33.77 43.79 42.09
N ALA A 61 33.04 44.43 43.02
CA ALA A 61 32.04 43.77 43.85
C ALA A 61 30.83 43.33 43.02
N ILE A 62 30.34 44.19 42.11
CA ILE A 62 29.23 43.88 41.19
C ILE A 62 29.57 42.68 40.32
N GLU A 63 30.79 42.62 39.77
CA GLU A 63 31.20 41.47 38.95
C GLU A 63 31.22 40.15 39.73
N ARG A 64 31.74 40.18 40.97
CA ARG A 64 31.75 39.01 41.85
C ARG A 64 30.33 38.55 42.19
N VAL A 65 29.44 39.48 42.52
CA VAL A 65 28.03 39.15 42.84
C VAL A 65 27.30 38.59 41.62
N ALA A 66 27.49 39.18 40.44
CA ALA A 66 26.87 38.69 39.21
C ALA A 66 27.35 37.26 38.85
N ASN A 67 28.65 36.98 39.00
CA ASN A 67 29.19 35.64 38.78
C ASN A 67 28.67 34.64 39.83
N ASN A 68 28.63 35.03 41.10
CA ASN A 68 28.06 34.19 42.17
C ASN A 68 26.57 33.87 41.94
N MET A 69 25.80 34.79 41.35
CA MET A 69 24.41 34.56 40.98
C MET A 69 24.30 33.48 39.90
N LEU A 70 25.13 33.54 38.87
CA LEU A 70 25.19 32.52 37.81
C LEU A 70 25.63 31.16 38.34
N GLU A 71 26.62 31.11 39.23
CA GLU A 71 27.11 29.87 39.84
C GLU A 71 26.06 29.20 40.73
N LYS A 72 25.24 29.98 41.45
CA LYS A 72 24.20 29.46 42.35
C LYS A 72 22.90 29.07 41.65
N TRP A 73 22.70 29.46 40.40
CA TRP A 73 21.52 29.11 39.61
C TRP A 73 21.11 27.62 39.66
N PRO A 74 22.00 26.65 39.37
CA PRO A 74 21.62 25.23 39.36
C PRO A 74 21.14 24.73 40.72
N GLU A 75 21.70 25.24 41.82
CA GLU A 75 21.29 24.85 43.17
C GLU A 75 19.90 25.39 43.53
N VAL A 76 19.62 26.65 43.19
CA VAL A 76 18.36 27.33 43.51
C VAL A 76 17.20 26.78 42.66
N THR A 77 17.47 26.42 41.41
CA THR A 77 16.44 26.02 40.44
C THR A 77 16.13 24.52 40.41
N LYS A 78 16.98 23.70 41.05
CA LYS A 78 16.78 22.24 41.12
C LYS A 78 15.39 21.85 41.63
N ALA A 79 15.01 22.30 42.84
CA ALA A 79 13.73 21.93 43.45
C ALA A 79 12.49 22.46 42.70
N PRO A 80 12.48 23.68 42.14
CA PRO A 80 11.44 24.11 41.20
C PRO A 80 11.33 23.23 39.95
N PHE A 81 12.46 22.86 39.33
CA PHE A 81 12.44 22.02 38.13
C PHE A 81 12.01 20.57 38.42
N GLU A 82 12.39 20.00 39.56
CA GLU A 82 11.91 18.68 39.98
C GLU A 82 10.38 18.68 40.13
N ARG A 83 9.81 19.70 40.77
CA ARG A 83 8.35 19.86 40.87
C ARG A 83 7.67 20.04 39.51
N LEU A 84 8.30 20.80 38.61
CA LEU A 84 7.78 20.97 37.25
C LEU A 84 7.80 19.62 36.50
N GLU A 85 8.86 18.83 36.65
CA GLU A 85 9.01 17.51 36.04
C GLU A 85 7.93 16.54 36.54
N GLU A 86 7.62 16.54 37.84
CA GLU A 86 6.50 15.78 38.43
C GLU A 86 5.13 16.21 37.86
N GLN A 87 4.90 17.51 37.70
CA GLN A 87 3.67 18.02 37.10
C GLN A 87 3.56 17.65 35.62
N LEU A 88 4.68 17.66 34.91
CA LEU A 88 4.73 17.33 33.50
C LEU A 88 4.43 15.85 33.29
N HIS A 89 4.96 14.96 34.15
CA HIS A 89 4.56 13.55 34.20
C HIS A 89 3.05 13.40 34.38
N GLY A 90 2.44 14.12 35.33
CA GLY A 90 1.00 14.07 35.52
C GLY A 90 0.15 14.51 34.32
N PHE A 91 0.70 15.29 33.38
CA PHE A 91 -0.01 15.80 32.21
C PHE A 91 0.30 15.04 30.92
N MET A 92 1.55 14.62 30.74
CA MET A 92 2.05 13.98 29.52
C MET A 92 2.10 12.46 29.62
N ASP A 93 2.09 11.88 30.81
CA ASP A 93 2.15 10.43 30.94
C ASP A 93 0.92 9.79 30.31
N LEU A 94 1.15 8.86 29.39
CA LEU A 94 0.07 8.07 28.82
C LEU A 94 -0.28 6.91 29.77
N PRO A 95 -1.53 6.79 30.26
CA PRO A 95 -1.92 5.67 31.08
C PRO A 95 -1.72 4.32 30.34
N PRO A 96 -1.24 3.26 31.01
CA PRO A 96 -0.85 2.00 30.37
C PRO A 96 -2.02 1.21 29.74
N HIS A 97 -3.26 1.63 30.02
CA HIS A 97 -4.47 1.01 29.48
C HIS A 97 -5.02 1.75 28.25
N ILE A 98 -4.44 2.90 27.88
CA ILE A 98 -4.85 3.66 26.71
C ILE A 98 -4.04 3.17 25.51
N LEU A 99 -4.77 2.74 24.48
CA LEU A 99 -4.21 2.38 23.19
C LEU A 99 -4.35 3.58 22.26
N LEU A 100 -3.25 3.99 21.63
CA LEU A 100 -3.24 5.02 20.61
C LEU A 100 -4.10 4.62 19.41
N ASN A 101 -4.55 5.61 18.65
CA ASN A 101 -5.44 5.37 17.51
C ASN A 101 -4.73 4.57 16.40
N GLU A 102 -3.43 4.78 16.28
CA GLU A 102 -2.48 4.13 15.39
C GLU A 102 -2.42 2.63 15.66
N ASP A 103 -2.56 2.22 16.92
CA ASP A 103 -2.49 0.83 17.35
C ASP A 103 -3.83 0.13 17.44
N LYS A 104 -4.93 0.74 16.96
CA LYS A 104 -6.26 0.12 16.99
C LYS A 104 -6.29 -1.29 16.37
N LEU A 105 -5.46 -1.55 15.37
CA LEU A 105 -5.32 -2.86 14.74
C LEU A 105 -4.73 -3.91 15.70
N GLN A 106 -3.89 -3.48 16.65
CA GLN A 106 -3.32 -4.36 17.67
C GLN A 106 -4.34 -4.75 18.76
N ARG A 107 -5.52 -4.10 18.81
CA ARG A 107 -6.56 -4.45 19.77
C ARG A 107 -7.03 -5.89 19.59
N ASN A 108 -7.14 -6.32 18.34
CA ASN A 108 -7.41 -7.70 17.96
C ASN A 108 -6.12 -8.28 17.41
N ARG A 109 -5.23 -8.76 18.28
CA ARG A 109 -4.01 -9.40 17.84
C ARG A 109 -4.36 -10.67 17.07
N HIS A 110 -4.12 -10.64 15.76
CA HIS A 110 -4.15 -11.84 14.94
C HIS A 110 -2.99 -12.73 15.37
N THR A 111 -3.28 -14.02 15.58
CA THR A 111 -2.20 -14.98 15.83
C THR A 111 -1.49 -15.31 14.52
N PRO A 112 -0.23 -15.79 14.57
CA PRO A 112 0.46 -16.23 13.36
C PRO A 112 -0.28 -17.33 12.60
N GLU A 113 -1.07 -18.15 13.31
CA GLU A 113 -1.92 -19.19 12.71
C GLU A 113 -3.08 -18.57 11.94
N ASP A 114 -3.72 -17.51 12.47
CA ASP A 114 -4.77 -16.78 11.78
C ASP A 114 -4.25 -16.15 10.48
N GLU A 115 -3.07 -15.51 10.54
CA GLU A 115 -2.44 -14.93 9.34
C GLU A 115 -2.14 -15.98 8.26
N LEU A 116 -1.69 -17.17 8.67
CA LEU A 116 -1.42 -18.26 7.74
C LEU A 116 -2.71 -18.82 7.12
N ASN A 117 -3.77 -18.94 7.92
CA ASN A 117 -5.07 -19.39 7.47
C ASN A 117 -5.67 -18.39 6.46
N GLU A 118 -5.64 -17.09 6.78
CA GLU A 118 -6.11 -16.02 5.89
C GLU A 118 -5.33 -16.02 4.56
N LYS A 119 -4.00 -16.17 4.61
CA LYS A 119 -3.17 -16.32 3.38
C LYS A 119 -3.59 -17.53 2.56
N SER A 120 -3.81 -18.69 3.20
CA SER A 120 -4.26 -19.90 2.51
C SER A 120 -5.63 -19.72 1.85
N GLU A 121 -6.56 -19.03 2.52
CA GLU A 121 -7.88 -18.71 1.95
C GLU A 121 -7.78 -17.77 0.76
N ILE A 122 -6.95 -16.73 0.85
CA ILE A 122 -6.68 -15.80 -0.25
C ILE A 122 -6.15 -16.56 -1.47
N ASP A 123 -5.18 -17.46 -1.29
CA ASP A 123 -4.60 -18.23 -2.39
C ASP A 123 -5.62 -19.20 -3.02
N LYS A 124 -6.47 -19.83 -2.21
CA LYS A 124 -7.59 -20.65 -2.70
C LYS A 124 -8.57 -19.81 -3.51
N LEU A 125 -8.90 -18.59 -3.05
CA LEU A 125 -9.77 -17.66 -3.76
C LEU A 125 -9.16 -17.23 -5.10
N LYS A 126 -7.88 -16.84 -5.11
CA LYS A 126 -7.15 -16.49 -6.34
C LYS A 126 -7.14 -17.65 -7.34
N SER A 127 -6.89 -18.86 -6.87
CA SER A 127 -6.94 -20.08 -7.72
C SER A 127 -8.35 -20.33 -8.29
N ARG A 128 -9.40 -20.16 -7.48
CA ARG A 128 -10.79 -20.27 -7.95
C ARG A 128 -11.13 -19.18 -8.97
N TYR A 129 -10.72 -17.95 -8.72
CA TYR A 129 -10.92 -16.82 -9.63
C TYR A 129 -10.26 -17.07 -10.99
N ARG A 130 -8.99 -17.49 -11.01
CA ARG A 130 -8.29 -17.84 -12.26
C ARG A 130 -8.99 -18.92 -13.06
N ARG A 131 -9.46 -19.99 -12.39
CA ARG A 131 -10.24 -21.06 -13.05
C ARG A 131 -11.56 -20.57 -13.61
N ALA A 132 -12.29 -19.74 -12.86
CA ALA A 132 -13.54 -19.16 -13.31
C ALA A 132 -13.34 -18.23 -14.52
N MET A 133 -12.26 -17.43 -14.53
CA MET A 133 -11.89 -16.58 -15.66
C MET A 133 -11.56 -17.40 -16.91
N TYR A 134 -10.77 -18.47 -16.76
CA TYR A 134 -10.47 -19.39 -17.86
C TYR A 134 -11.76 -20.02 -18.43
N LEU A 135 -12.61 -20.56 -17.56
CA LEU A 135 -13.85 -21.20 -17.97
C LEU A 135 -14.80 -20.23 -18.66
N LYS A 136 -14.89 -18.98 -18.16
CA LYS A 136 -15.67 -17.91 -18.81
C LYS A 136 -15.21 -17.70 -20.24
N LYS A 137 -13.89 -17.65 -20.48
CA LYS A 137 -13.34 -17.49 -21.83
C LYS A 137 -13.68 -18.67 -22.74
N CYS A 138 -13.57 -19.91 -22.24
CA CYS A 138 -14.00 -21.08 -23.00
C CYS A 138 -15.47 -21.01 -23.40
N TYR A 139 -16.35 -20.57 -22.48
CA TYR A 139 -17.77 -20.38 -22.80
C TYR A 139 -18.02 -19.27 -23.83
N GLU A 140 -17.24 -18.18 -23.80
CA GLU A 140 -17.32 -17.13 -24.82
C GLU A 140 -16.93 -17.67 -26.20
N GLU A 141 -15.88 -18.50 -26.28
CA GLU A 141 -15.45 -19.17 -27.52
C GLU A 141 -16.48 -20.18 -28.02
N GLU A 142 -17.04 -21.02 -27.14
CA GLU A 142 -18.12 -21.97 -27.47
C GLU A 142 -19.36 -21.25 -27.98
N LEU A 143 -19.75 -20.14 -27.34
CA LEU A 143 -20.89 -19.34 -27.76
C LEU A 143 -20.68 -18.75 -29.17
N GLU A 144 -19.46 -18.32 -29.49
CA GLU A 144 -19.14 -17.80 -30.82
C GLU A 144 -19.19 -18.91 -31.88
N MET A 145 -18.68 -20.11 -31.58
CA MET A 145 -18.79 -21.27 -32.48
C MET A 145 -20.25 -21.67 -32.71
N ALA A 146 -21.08 -21.66 -31.66
CA ALA A 146 -22.50 -21.97 -31.75
C ALA A 146 -23.23 -20.98 -32.69
N LYS A 147 -22.98 -19.67 -32.55
CA LYS A 147 -23.53 -18.64 -33.45
C LYS A 147 -23.12 -18.84 -34.90
N GLN A 148 -21.86 -19.20 -35.14
CA GLN A 148 -21.38 -19.50 -36.50
C GLN A 148 -22.09 -20.72 -37.09
N MET A 149 -22.34 -21.74 -36.27
CA MET A 149 -23.06 -22.93 -36.70
C MET A 149 -24.54 -22.63 -36.98
N GLU A 150 -25.21 -21.85 -36.12
CA GLU A 150 -26.58 -21.39 -36.35
C GLU A 150 -26.70 -20.65 -37.69
N SER A 151 -25.80 -19.70 -37.95
CA SER A 151 -25.76 -18.98 -39.23
C SER A 151 -25.59 -19.93 -40.44
N ARG A 152 -24.74 -20.95 -40.32
CA ARG A 152 -24.57 -21.96 -41.38
C ARG A 152 -25.81 -22.80 -41.59
N VAL A 153 -26.48 -23.22 -40.52
CA VAL A 153 -27.73 -23.98 -40.59
C VAL A 153 -28.83 -23.15 -41.25
N GLU A 154 -28.96 -21.86 -40.92
CA GLU A 154 -29.91 -20.95 -41.56
C GLU A 154 -29.63 -20.80 -43.06
N LEU A 155 -28.37 -20.69 -43.46
CA LEU A 155 -27.97 -20.68 -44.88
C LEU A 155 -28.35 -21.99 -45.59
N PHE A 156 -28.10 -23.14 -44.97
CA PHE A 156 -28.48 -24.44 -45.53
C PHE A 156 -30.00 -24.61 -45.64
N GLN A 157 -30.77 -24.19 -44.63
CA GLN A 157 -32.23 -24.19 -44.67
C GLN A 157 -32.73 -23.31 -45.82
N THR A 158 -32.20 -22.09 -45.96
CA THR A 158 -32.54 -21.19 -47.08
C THR A 158 -32.22 -21.82 -48.44
N ALA A 159 -31.10 -22.53 -48.57
CA ALA A 159 -30.75 -23.24 -49.80
C ALA A 159 -31.66 -24.44 -50.09
N LEU A 160 -32.08 -25.18 -49.07
CA LEU A 160 -33.05 -26.28 -49.21
C LEU A 160 -34.43 -25.75 -49.62
N ASP A 161 -34.91 -24.67 -49.00
CA ASP A 161 -36.17 -24.00 -49.36
C ASP A 161 -36.17 -23.54 -50.83
N GLN A 162 -35.02 -23.07 -51.34
CA GLN A 162 -34.84 -22.71 -52.75
C GLN A 162 -34.88 -23.92 -53.68
N LEU A 163 -34.38 -25.07 -53.25
CA LEU A 163 -34.39 -26.33 -54.02
C LEU A 163 -35.77 -27.00 -54.02
N GLU A 164 -36.52 -26.89 -52.93
CA GLU A 164 -37.89 -27.41 -52.82
C GLU A 164 -38.87 -26.63 -53.72
N ASN A 165 -38.48 -25.44 -54.20
CA ASN A 165 -39.26 -24.64 -55.14
C ASN A 165 -39.22 -25.24 -56.57
N PRO A 166 -40.33 -25.81 -57.09
CA PRO A 166 -40.33 -26.67 -58.29
C PRO A 166 -40.00 -25.95 -59.61
N GLN A 167 -40.00 -24.60 -59.63
CA GLN A 167 -39.59 -23.82 -60.80
C GLN A 167 -38.06 -23.82 -61.02
N VAL A 168 -37.25 -24.03 -59.98
CA VAL A 168 -35.77 -24.07 -60.08
C VAL A 168 -35.29 -25.46 -60.50
N LEU A 169 -35.89 -26.53 -59.96
CA LEU A 169 -35.64 -27.92 -60.35
C LEU A 169 -35.86 -28.16 -61.86
N ALA A 170 -36.89 -27.54 -62.45
CA ALA A 170 -37.17 -27.66 -63.89
C ALA A 170 -36.10 -27.00 -64.80
N LYS A 171 -35.35 -26.00 -64.30
CA LYS A 171 -34.21 -25.39 -65.02
C LYS A 171 -32.90 -26.14 -64.77
N ALA A 172 -32.70 -26.70 -63.58
CA ALA A 172 -31.44 -27.36 -63.18
C ALA A 172 -31.22 -28.74 -63.83
N VAL A 173 -32.28 -29.51 -64.11
CA VAL A 173 -32.17 -30.85 -64.75
C VAL A 173 -31.58 -30.80 -66.18
N LYS A 174 -31.51 -29.61 -66.81
CA LYS A 174 -30.91 -29.43 -68.14
C LYS A 174 -29.41 -29.11 -68.14
N SER A 175 -28.78 -28.85 -67.00
CA SER A 175 -27.38 -28.36 -66.96
C SER A 175 -26.44 -29.31 -66.22
N LYS A 176 -25.31 -29.63 -66.85
CA LYS A 176 -24.15 -30.35 -66.28
C LYS A 176 -23.51 -29.67 -65.06
N GLU A 177 -24.05 -28.55 -64.59
CA GLU A 177 -23.47 -27.68 -63.56
C GLU A 177 -23.61 -28.23 -62.13
N MET A 178 -24.55 -29.14 -61.82
CA MET A 178 -24.65 -29.70 -60.46
C MET A 178 -23.40 -30.46 -60.02
N HIS A 179 -22.70 -31.13 -60.93
CA HIS A 179 -21.49 -31.88 -60.56
C HIS A 179 -20.32 -30.94 -60.21
N SER A 180 -20.22 -29.78 -60.88
CA SER A 180 -19.22 -28.74 -60.58
C SER A 180 -19.49 -28.04 -59.25
N VAL A 181 -20.76 -27.70 -58.97
CA VAL A 181 -21.13 -27.00 -57.74
C VAL A 181 -20.99 -27.92 -56.51
N ALA A 182 -21.38 -29.19 -56.60
CA ALA A 182 -21.21 -30.15 -55.52
C ALA A 182 -19.72 -30.46 -55.23
N GLN A 183 -18.87 -30.51 -56.26
CA GLN A 183 -17.44 -30.80 -56.12
C GLN A 183 -16.67 -29.60 -55.52
N ASN A 184 -17.09 -28.36 -55.79
CA ASN A 184 -16.51 -27.16 -55.19
C ASN A 184 -16.92 -26.98 -53.71
N LEU A 185 -18.14 -27.37 -53.34
CA LEU A 185 -18.60 -27.32 -51.94
C LEU A 185 -17.90 -28.38 -51.07
N LEU A 186 -17.83 -29.63 -51.54
CA LEU A 186 -17.16 -30.71 -50.80
C LEU A 186 -15.62 -30.59 -50.79
N GLY A 187 -15.01 -30.05 -51.85
CA GLY A 187 -13.56 -29.89 -51.95
C GLY A 187 -12.98 -28.79 -51.05
N ALA A 188 -13.68 -27.66 -50.91
CA ALA A 188 -13.24 -26.55 -50.07
C ALA A 188 -13.36 -26.87 -48.56
N GLU A 189 -14.36 -27.67 -48.18
CA GLU A 189 -14.62 -28.03 -46.76
C GLU A 189 -13.57 -28.99 -46.18
N VAL A 190 -13.00 -29.88 -47.00
CA VAL A 190 -11.99 -30.87 -46.54
C VAL A 190 -10.62 -30.21 -46.31
N GLU A 191 -10.23 -29.23 -47.13
CA GLU A 191 -8.98 -28.50 -46.94
C GLU A 191 -9.05 -27.54 -45.74
N GLU A 192 -10.16 -26.84 -45.55
CA GLU A 192 -10.32 -25.90 -44.43
C GLU A 192 -10.39 -26.63 -43.07
N ALA A 193 -11.06 -27.79 -43.00
CA ALA A 193 -11.11 -28.61 -41.79
C ALA A 193 -9.73 -29.21 -41.43
N ASN A 194 -8.95 -29.66 -42.43
CA ASN A 194 -7.59 -30.18 -42.20
C ASN A 194 -6.60 -29.08 -41.77
N LEU A 195 -6.75 -27.85 -42.28
CA LEU A 195 -5.88 -26.73 -41.88
C LEU A 195 -6.12 -26.32 -40.42
N LYS A 196 -7.39 -26.34 -39.97
CA LYS A 196 -7.79 -26.00 -38.58
C LYS A 196 -7.39 -27.09 -37.57
N LEU A 197 -7.48 -28.37 -37.95
CA LEU A 197 -6.98 -29.48 -37.12
C LEU A 197 -5.45 -29.49 -36.96
N SER A 198 -4.72 -29.03 -37.99
CA SER A 198 -3.24 -28.94 -37.97
C SER A 198 -2.70 -27.78 -37.12
N THR A 199 -3.50 -26.73 -36.88
CA THR A 199 -3.07 -25.52 -36.16
C THR A 199 -3.51 -25.45 -34.70
N GLN A 200 -4.34 -26.38 -34.20
CA GLN A 200 -4.93 -26.29 -32.85
C GLN A 200 -4.53 -27.39 -31.85
N LEU A 201 -3.47 -28.16 -32.09
CA LEU A 201 -2.98 -29.10 -31.07
C LEU A 201 -1.55 -28.77 -30.59
N PRO A 202 -1.41 -27.92 -29.56
CA PRO A 202 -0.44 -28.17 -28.51
C PRO A 202 -1.07 -29.14 -27.50
N CYS A 203 -0.83 -30.44 -27.70
CA CYS A 203 -0.91 -31.40 -26.59
C CYS A 203 0.31 -31.20 -25.68
N GLU A 204 0.04 -30.88 -24.42
CA GLU A 204 0.90 -31.06 -23.22
C GLU A 204 2.20 -30.21 -23.22
N GLU A 205 2.51 -29.40 -22.20
CA GLU A 205 2.49 -29.73 -20.78
C GLU A 205 2.02 -28.55 -19.93
N SER A 206 1.36 -28.89 -18.82
CA SER A 206 1.00 -28.02 -17.71
C SER A 206 2.27 -27.41 -17.09
N ASN A 207 2.75 -26.29 -17.64
CA ASN A 207 3.74 -25.47 -16.98
C ASN A 207 3.04 -24.23 -16.36
N PRO A 208 2.87 -24.17 -15.03
CA PRO A 208 2.22 -23.03 -14.38
C PRO A 208 2.93 -21.68 -14.65
N GLU A 209 4.22 -21.69 -15.03
CA GLU A 209 4.97 -20.47 -15.39
C GLU A 209 4.55 -19.85 -16.74
N LEU A 210 4.01 -20.65 -17.67
CA LEU A 210 3.54 -20.12 -18.97
C LEU A 210 2.20 -19.39 -18.84
N MET A 211 1.37 -19.80 -17.88
CA MET A 211 0.13 -19.09 -17.53
C MET A 211 0.39 -17.71 -16.92
N ASP A 212 1.44 -17.57 -16.11
CA ASP A 212 1.82 -16.25 -15.54
C ASP A 212 2.35 -15.31 -16.64
N ARG A 213 3.12 -15.82 -17.62
CA ARG A 213 3.57 -15.02 -18.79
C ARG A 213 2.44 -14.58 -19.72
N VAL A 214 1.39 -15.38 -19.88
CA VAL A 214 0.22 -14.99 -20.69
C VAL A 214 -0.60 -13.92 -19.98
N LEU A 215 -0.51 -13.77 -18.65
CA LEU A 215 -1.19 -12.70 -17.93
C LEU A 215 -0.35 -11.40 -17.90
N GLU A 216 0.99 -11.48 -17.78
CA GLU A 216 1.87 -10.30 -17.79
C GLU A 216 1.85 -9.53 -19.12
N LEU A 217 1.56 -10.20 -20.24
CA LEU A 217 1.47 -9.55 -21.56
C LEU A 217 0.17 -8.74 -21.76
N TYR A 218 -0.82 -8.84 -20.87
CA TYR A 218 -2.11 -8.17 -21.01
C TYR A 218 -2.38 -7.08 -19.95
N ASP A 219 -1.46 -6.90 -19.00
CA ASP A 219 -1.44 -5.75 -18.08
C ASP A 219 -0.56 -4.58 -18.59
N SER A 220 -0.04 -4.67 -19.83
CA SER A 220 0.61 -3.56 -20.58
C SER A 220 -0.30 -3.00 -21.66
#